data_AF-A0A0W0G772-F1
#
_entry.id   AF-A0A0W0G772-F1
#
_cell.length_a   1.000
_cell.length_b   1.000
_cell.length_c   1.000
_cell.angle_alpha   90.00
_cell.angle_beta   90.00
_cell.angle_gamma   90.00
#
_symmetry.space_group_name_H-M   'P 1'
#
loop_
_entity.id
_entity.type
_entity.pdbx_description
1 polymer ?
#
loop_
_entity_poly.entity_id
_entity_poly.type
_entity_poly.pdbx_seq_one_letter_code
_entity_poly.pdbx_strand_id
1 'polypeptide(L)'
;MTKDNMGLNENWYTDDHMKSPRGIRNFQLNSGNSSEWKVQPNKVRGVMNERGLFGERKGWHLPDFDTSSWEDRSLSDGLPNAAAGVGFSITKFKLSIPGGYDVPISFNFDEPFGQAYRALLFVNGWNMGKRIRNFGYIAPQAKFPVHEGILNYQGENTVAVALWSMTPNVTVSPTSSLAVDEVFNEGVGKK
;
A
#
# COMPACT_ATOMS: atom_id res chain seq x y z
N MET A 1 12.39 15.08 0.34
CA MET A 1 12.68 13.87 1.16
C MET A 1 11.38 13.12 1.39
N THR A 2 11.35 11.81 1.16
CA THR A 2 10.20 10.95 1.47
C THR A 2 10.48 10.21 2.76
N LYS A 3 9.61 10.33 3.76
CA LYS A 3 9.74 9.64 5.04
C LYS A 3 8.48 8.82 5.31
N ASP A 4 8.69 7.55 5.55
CA ASP A 4 7.63 6.63 5.91
C ASP A 4 7.27 6.74 7.39
N ASN A 5 5.98 6.68 7.69
CA ASN A 5 5.47 6.64 9.06
C ASN A 5 4.86 5.27 9.35
N MET A 6 5.39 4.55 10.35
CA MET A 6 4.89 3.23 10.76
C MET A 6 3.75 3.28 11.78
N GLY A 7 3.26 4.48 12.10
CA GLY A 7 2.34 4.71 13.21
C GLY A 7 3.04 5.49 14.33
N LEU A 8 2.24 5.99 15.27
CA LEU A 8 2.74 6.56 16.53
C LEU A 8 3.04 5.43 17.51
N ASN A 9 3.94 5.69 18.45
CA ASN A 9 4.21 4.72 19.51
C ASN A 9 3.02 4.70 20.47
N GLU A 10 2.79 3.55 21.10
CA GLU A 10 1.91 3.45 22.26
C GLU A 10 2.51 4.20 23.45
N ASN A 11 1.66 4.49 24.44
CA ASN A 11 2.06 5.13 25.69
C ASN A 11 1.63 4.29 26.89
N TRP A 12 2.23 3.10 27.00
CA TRP A 12 1.91 2.13 28.05
C TRP A 12 2.33 2.62 29.44
N TYR A 13 3.37 3.45 29.50
CA TYR A 13 3.86 4.10 30.72
C TYR A 13 3.63 5.62 30.65
N THR A 14 3.82 6.32 31.76
CA THR A 14 3.69 7.79 31.84
C THR A 14 4.98 8.50 31.38
N ASP A 15 5.56 8.07 30.27
CA ASP A 15 6.85 8.54 29.74
C ASP A 15 6.74 9.24 28.37
N ASP A 16 5.51 9.55 27.95
CA ASP A 16 5.19 10.32 26.75
C ASP A 16 5.74 9.74 25.44
N HIS A 17 5.95 8.42 25.36
CA HIS A 17 6.51 7.78 24.17
C HIS A 17 5.71 8.04 22.89
N MET A 18 4.39 8.24 22.98
CA MET A 18 3.53 8.62 21.85
C MET A 18 3.87 9.98 21.23
N LYS A 19 4.54 10.89 21.97
CA LYS A 19 5.00 12.19 21.47
C LYS A 19 6.26 12.09 20.61
N SER A 20 6.82 10.90 20.44
CA SER A 20 8.01 10.68 19.61
C SER A 20 7.79 11.21 18.18
N PRO A 21 8.52 12.25 17.74
CA PRO A 21 8.23 12.90 16.46
C PRO A 21 8.55 12.00 15.27
N ARG A 22 7.78 12.20 14.19
CA ARG A 22 7.97 11.59 12.86
C ARG A 22 8.34 12.69 11.88
N GLY A 23 9.51 12.59 11.24
CA GLY A 23 9.99 13.59 10.30
C GLY A 23 11.48 13.88 10.46
N ILE A 24 11.88 15.09 10.10
CA ILE A 24 13.25 15.57 10.20
C ILE A 24 13.48 16.04 11.65
N ARG A 25 14.41 15.39 12.35
CA ARG A 25 14.79 15.79 13.72
C ARG A 25 15.95 16.77 13.76
N ASN A 26 16.84 16.67 12.79
CA ASN A 26 17.98 17.55 12.60
C ASN A 26 18.38 17.53 11.13
N PHE A 27 18.96 18.62 10.63
CA PHE A 27 19.59 18.70 9.32
C PHE A 27 20.78 19.67 9.39
N GLN A 28 21.81 19.39 8.59
CA GLN A 28 22.94 20.29 8.40
C GLN A 28 23.20 20.39 6.91
N LEU A 29 23.33 21.61 6.41
CA LEU A 29 23.75 21.88 5.04
C LEU A 29 25.19 22.38 5.10
N ASN A 30 26.12 21.63 4.49
CA ASN A 30 27.55 21.97 4.55
C ASN A 30 27.88 23.27 3.80
N SER A 31 27.07 23.65 2.81
CA SER A 31 27.18 24.91 2.05
C SER A 31 25.84 25.30 1.42
N GLY A 32 25.51 26.60 1.40
CA GLY A 32 24.26 27.14 0.86
C GLY A 32 23.44 27.94 1.89
N ASN A 33 22.53 28.80 1.41
CA ASN A 33 21.68 29.63 2.28
C ASN A 33 20.39 28.89 2.71
N SER A 34 19.84 29.30 3.84
CA SER A 34 18.70 28.71 4.58
C SER A 34 17.63 28.01 3.72
N SER A 35 17.23 26.82 4.15
CA SER A 35 16.12 26.08 3.55
C SER A 35 14.78 26.47 4.18
N GLU A 36 13.87 27.05 3.38
CA GLU A 36 12.45 27.03 3.71
C GLU A 36 11.92 25.59 3.57
N TRP A 37 11.24 25.10 4.60
CA TRP A 37 10.65 23.76 4.59
C TRP A 37 9.14 23.82 4.32
N LYS A 38 8.69 23.05 3.34
CA LYS A 38 7.27 22.79 3.09
C LYS A 38 6.96 21.34 3.40
N VAL A 39 5.91 21.12 4.21
CA VAL A 39 5.38 19.78 4.54
C VAL A 39 3.94 19.73 4.07
N GLN A 40 3.55 18.63 3.41
CA GLN A 40 2.21 18.49 2.84
C GLN A 40 1.47 17.31 3.49
N PRO A 41 0.59 17.55 4.49
CA PRO A 41 -0.26 16.52 5.08
C PRO A 41 -1.49 16.21 4.21
N ASN A 42 -2.16 15.09 4.50
CA ASN A 42 -3.38 14.67 3.80
C ASN A 42 -4.68 15.13 4.52
N LYS A 43 -5.79 15.25 3.78
CA LYS A 43 -7.06 15.84 4.26
C LYS A 43 -8.32 14.98 4.10
N VAL A 44 -8.32 13.84 3.41
CA VAL A 44 -9.58 13.15 3.02
C VAL A 44 -9.55 11.64 3.32
N ARG A 45 -10.73 11.08 3.68
CA ARG A 45 -11.05 9.69 4.06
C ARG A 45 -10.42 9.12 5.34
N GLY A 46 -10.61 9.85 6.45
CA GLY A 46 -10.20 9.42 7.78
C GLY A 46 -8.72 9.62 8.03
N VAL A 47 -8.34 9.90 9.28
CA VAL A 47 -7.00 10.43 9.63
C VAL A 47 -5.85 9.47 9.27
N MET A 48 -6.13 8.17 9.08
CA MET A 48 -5.10 7.12 9.02
C MET A 48 -5.08 6.28 7.72
N ASN A 49 -6.08 6.38 6.84
CA ASN A 49 -6.16 5.53 5.63
C ASN A 49 -5.09 5.91 4.58
N GLU A 50 -4.80 7.21 4.48
CA GLU A 50 -3.93 7.79 3.47
C GLU A 50 -2.69 8.43 4.12
N ARG A 51 -1.51 8.14 3.57
CA ARG A 51 -0.19 8.37 4.18
C ARG A 51 0.65 9.44 3.48
N GLY A 52 0.06 10.16 2.54
CA GLY A 52 0.60 11.41 1.99
C GLY A 52 1.47 11.23 0.74
N LEU A 53 1.45 10.08 0.05
CA LEU A 53 1.99 9.99 -1.31
C LEU A 53 1.17 10.86 -2.28
N PHE A 54 1.77 11.30 -3.38
CA PHE A 54 1.07 12.15 -4.35
C PHE A 54 -0.16 11.45 -4.93
N GLY A 55 -0.04 10.17 -5.29
CA GLY A 55 -1.16 9.37 -5.79
C GLY A 55 -2.27 9.17 -4.76
N GLU A 56 -1.96 9.06 -3.47
CA GLU A 56 -2.96 9.04 -2.40
C GLU A 56 -3.74 10.36 -2.39
N ARG A 57 -3.05 11.51 -2.39
CA ARG A 57 -3.69 12.83 -2.38
C ARG A 57 -4.52 13.14 -3.63
N LYS A 58 -4.11 12.59 -4.78
CA LYS A 58 -4.85 12.72 -6.03
C LYS A 58 -6.00 11.73 -6.15
N GLY A 59 -6.16 10.81 -5.18
CA GLY A 59 -7.21 9.81 -5.20
C GLY A 59 -6.99 8.71 -6.24
N TRP A 60 -5.75 8.46 -6.66
CA TRP A 60 -5.44 7.43 -7.67
C TRP A 60 -5.87 6.03 -7.23
N HIS A 61 -5.89 5.78 -5.93
CA HIS A 61 -6.29 4.50 -5.36
C HIS A 61 -7.81 4.27 -5.34
N LEU A 62 -8.62 5.22 -5.82
CA LEU A 62 -10.08 5.15 -5.78
C LEU A 62 -10.65 4.45 -7.02
N PRO A 63 -11.80 3.74 -6.91
CA PRO A 63 -12.40 2.98 -8.01
C PRO A 63 -12.73 3.80 -9.27
N ASP A 64 -13.12 5.06 -9.07
CA ASP A 64 -13.57 5.97 -10.13
C ASP A 64 -12.43 6.78 -10.76
N PHE A 65 -11.18 6.51 -10.38
CA PHE A 65 -10.05 7.23 -10.94
C PHE A 65 -9.80 6.80 -12.40
N ASP A 66 -9.74 7.78 -13.31
CA ASP A 66 -9.49 7.52 -14.72
C ASP A 66 -8.00 7.27 -14.98
N THR A 67 -7.68 6.04 -15.40
CA THR A 67 -6.33 5.59 -15.75
C THR A 67 -6.08 5.52 -17.24
N SER A 68 -6.99 6.04 -18.08
CA SER A 68 -6.88 5.98 -19.56
C SER A 68 -5.61 6.60 -20.13
N SER A 69 -5.00 7.55 -19.42
CA SER A 69 -3.75 8.22 -19.78
C SER A 69 -2.48 7.51 -19.29
N TRP A 70 -2.63 6.42 -18.53
CA TRP A 70 -1.50 5.72 -17.91
C TRP A 70 -0.91 4.69 -18.87
N GLU A 71 0.38 4.42 -18.70
CA GLU A 71 1.07 3.36 -19.43
C GLU A 71 0.64 1.99 -18.88
N ASP A 72 0.30 1.06 -19.77
CA ASP A 72 0.11 -0.34 -19.41
C ASP A 72 1.46 -0.98 -19.06
N ARG A 73 1.61 -1.35 -17.79
CA ARG A 73 2.84 -1.95 -17.27
C ARG A 73 2.52 -2.96 -16.19
N SER A 74 3.18 -4.12 -16.22
CA SER A 74 3.02 -5.10 -15.15
C SER A 74 3.69 -4.61 -13.87
N LEU A 75 3.08 -4.92 -12.72
CA LEU A 75 3.68 -4.65 -11.42
C LEU A 75 5.05 -5.34 -11.26
N SER A 76 5.24 -6.50 -11.90
CA SER A 76 6.49 -7.26 -11.90
C SER A 76 7.64 -6.58 -12.67
N ASP A 77 7.32 -5.62 -13.55
CA ASP A 77 8.34 -4.89 -14.31
C ASP A 77 8.93 -3.72 -13.51
N GLY A 78 8.37 -3.44 -12.33
CA GLY A 78 8.82 -2.40 -11.43
C GLY A 78 8.68 -0.99 -12.03
N LEU A 79 9.51 -0.07 -11.55
CA LEU A 79 9.54 1.31 -12.02
C LEU A 79 10.37 1.44 -13.31
N PRO A 80 10.02 2.39 -14.20
CA PRO A 80 10.75 2.62 -15.43
C PRO A 80 12.22 2.94 -15.15
N ASN A 81 13.11 2.44 -16.02
CA ASN A 81 14.56 2.63 -15.96
C ASN A 81 15.21 2.19 -14.64
N ALA A 82 14.59 1.25 -13.91
CA ALA A 82 15.07 0.79 -12.60
C ALA A 82 15.35 1.95 -11.62
N ALA A 83 14.56 3.03 -11.73
CA ALA A 83 14.77 4.23 -10.95
C ALA A 83 14.31 4.04 -9.49
N ALA A 84 15.01 4.71 -8.56
CA ALA A 84 14.49 4.91 -7.21
C ALA A 84 13.33 5.91 -7.26
N GLY A 85 12.23 5.59 -6.59
CA GLY A 85 11.04 6.43 -6.65
C GLY A 85 9.78 5.71 -6.19
N VAL A 86 8.64 6.37 -6.40
CA VAL A 86 7.33 5.82 -6.10
C VAL A 86 6.50 5.80 -7.37
N GLY A 87 5.94 4.65 -7.71
CA GLY A 87 4.96 4.47 -8.79
C GLY A 87 3.63 3.95 -8.26
N PHE A 88 2.58 4.13 -9.03
CA PHE A 88 1.25 3.59 -8.75
C PHE A 88 0.85 2.70 -9.92
N SER A 89 0.33 1.51 -9.61
CA SER A 89 -0.26 0.60 -10.57
C SER A 89 -1.69 0.32 -10.12
N ILE A 90 -2.64 0.31 -11.06
CA ILE A 90 -4.05 0.08 -10.78
C ILE A 90 -4.55 -0.99 -11.74
N THR A 91 -5.37 -1.90 -11.25
CA THR A 91 -6.05 -2.91 -12.07
C THR A 91 -7.47 -3.12 -11.58
N LYS A 92 -8.33 -3.62 -12.47
CA LYS A 92 -9.73 -3.94 -12.19
C LYS A 92 -9.99 -5.40 -12.51
N PHE A 93 -10.76 -6.07 -11.66
CA PHE A 93 -11.20 -7.45 -11.89
C PHE A 93 -12.61 -7.67 -11.35
N LYS A 94 -13.29 -8.70 -11.85
CA LYS A 94 -14.64 -9.06 -11.42
C LYS A 94 -14.61 -10.36 -10.61
N LEU A 95 -15.36 -10.37 -9.51
CA LEU A 95 -15.65 -11.58 -8.74
C LEU A 95 -17.10 -11.99 -8.99
N SER A 96 -17.34 -13.30 -8.95
CA SER A 96 -18.67 -13.91 -9.10
C SER A 96 -18.81 -15.09 -8.15
N ILE A 97 -18.66 -14.83 -6.85
CA ILE A 97 -18.74 -15.83 -5.80
C ILE A 97 -20.23 -16.10 -5.50
N PRO A 98 -20.68 -17.37 -5.53
CA PRO A 98 -22.06 -17.72 -5.21
C PRO A 98 -22.44 -17.26 -3.79
N GLY A 99 -23.69 -16.84 -3.61
CA GLY A 99 -24.21 -16.53 -2.28
C GLY A 99 -24.32 -17.79 -1.40
N GLY A 100 -24.32 -17.58 -0.08
CA GLY A 100 -24.41 -18.66 0.92
C GLY A 100 -23.06 -19.22 1.38
N TYR A 101 -21.96 -18.76 0.77
CA TYR A 101 -20.60 -19.11 1.17
C TYR A 101 -19.90 -17.93 1.82
N ASP A 102 -19.13 -18.21 2.86
CA ASP A 102 -18.09 -17.30 3.34
C ASP A 102 -16.75 -17.78 2.75
N VAL A 103 -16.08 -16.90 1.99
CA VAL A 103 -14.90 -17.24 1.19
C VAL A 103 -13.79 -16.25 1.50
N PRO A 104 -13.00 -16.45 2.57
CA PRO A 104 -11.88 -15.56 2.86
C PRO A 104 -10.90 -15.49 1.68
N ILE A 105 -10.56 -14.27 1.28
CA ILE A 105 -9.67 -13.98 0.15
C ILE A 105 -8.48 -13.17 0.64
N SER A 106 -7.30 -13.50 0.14
CA SER A 106 -6.06 -12.78 0.44
C SER A 106 -5.32 -12.35 -0.82
N PHE A 107 -4.60 -11.24 -0.70
CA PHE A 107 -3.55 -10.86 -1.66
C PHE A 107 -2.19 -11.37 -1.17
N ASN A 108 -1.51 -12.14 -2.01
CA ASN A 108 -0.24 -12.78 -1.68
C ASN A 108 0.91 -12.18 -2.49
N PHE A 109 2.00 -11.85 -1.78
CA PHE A 109 3.26 -11.33 -2.32
C PHE A 109 4.35 -12.40 -2.19
N ASP A 110 4.43 -13.28 -3.18
CA ASP A 110 5.21 -14.52 -3.14
C ASP A 110 6.61 -14.39 -3.78
N GLU A 111 7.08 -13.17 -4.03
CA GLU A 111 8.38 -12.96 -4.65
C GLU A 111 9.55 -13.39 -3.72
N PRO A 112 10.68 -13.91 -4.28
CA PRO A 112 11.84 -14.30 -3.48
C PRO A 112 12.42 -13.17 -2.61
N PHE A 113 13.11 -13.54 -1.53
CA PHE A 113 13.82 -12.59 -0.67
C PHE A 113 14.95 -11.87 -1.43
N GLY A 114 15.23 -10.62 -1.05
CA GLY A 114 16.38 -9.85 -1.56
C GLY A 114 16.05 -8.55 -2.27
N GLN A 115 14.77 -8.27 -2.53
CA GLN A 115 14.35 -7.03 -3.19
C GLN A 115 14.12 -5.91 -2.17
N ALA A 116 14.67 -4.72 -2.40
CA ALA A 116 14.52 -3.59 -1.48
C ALA A 116 13.39 -2.64 -1.93
N TYR A 117 12.13 -3.01 -1.65
CA TYR A 117 10.98 -2.16 -1.93
C TYR A 117 10.02 -2.06 -0.75
N ARG A 118 9.07 -1.12 -0.86
CA ARG A 118 7.86 -1.08 -0.02
C ARG A 118 6.65 -0.95 -0.93
N ALA A 119 5.55 -1.58 -0.58
CA ALA A 119 4.30 -1.41 -1.32
C ALA A 119 3.14 -1.14 -0.36
N LEU A 120 2.21 -0.28 -0.77
CA LEU A 120 0.90 -0.12 -0.12
C LEU A 120 -0.15 -0.77 -1.02
N LEU A 121 -0.98 -1.62 -0.43
CA LEU A 121 -2.09 -2.29 -1.11
C LEU A 121 -3.39 -1.54 -0.80
N PHE A 122 -4.09 -1.11 -1.83
CA PHE A 122 -5.43 -0.55 -1.72
C PHE A 122 -6.44 -1.43 -2.45
N VAL A 123 -7.57 -1.71 -1.81
CA VAL A 123 -8.68 -2.45 -2.41
C VAL A 123 -9.95 -1.62 -2.29
N ASN A 124 -10.55 -1.28 -3.42
CA ASN A 124 -11.71 -0.40 -3.53
C ASN A 124 -11.54 0.93 -2.74
N GLY A 125 -10.33 1.48 -2.74
CA GLY A 125 -9.99 2.72 -2.03
C GLY A 125 -9.54 2.57 -0.57
N TRP A 126 -9.61 1.36 0.00
CA TRP A 126 -9.20 1.10 1.38
C TRP A 126 -7.79 0.56 1.45
N ASN A 127 -6.96 1.10 2.34
CA ASN A 127 -5.61 0.60 2.58
C ASN A 127 -5.67 -0.72 3.34
N MET A 128 -5.36 -1.82 2.65
CA MET A 128 -5.45 -3.19 3.19
C MET A 128 -4.13 -3.75 3.68
N GLY A 129 -3.04 -3.01 3.51
CA GLY A 129 -1.78 -3.47 4.03
C GLY A 129 -0.56 -2.80 3.43
N LYS A 130 0.56 -3.10 4.09
CA LYS A 130 1.86 -2.59 3.69
C LYS A 130 2.85 -3.73 3.62
N ARG A 131 3.38 -3.94 2.42
CA ARG A 131 4.49 -4.83 2.17
C ARG A 131 5.79 -4.09 2.39
N ILE A 132 6.66 -4.62 3.26
CA ILE A 132 8.00 -4.08 3.49
C ILE A 132 9.01 -5.15 3.15
N ARG A 133 9.84 -4.88 2.16
CA ARG A 133 10.77 -5.86 1.61
C ARG A 133 12.25 -5.53 1.82
N ASN A 134 12.56 -4.29 2.17
CA ASN A 134 13.91 -3.85 2.52
C ASN A 134 14.44 -4.38 3.87
N PHE A 135 13.63 -5.10 4.67
CA PHE A 135 13.97 -5.56 6.02
C PHE A 135 13.86 -7.09 6.20
N GLY A 136 14.38 -7.86 5.24
CA GLY A 136 14.63 -9.30 5.38
C GLY A 136 13.51 -10.10 6.04
N TYR A 137 13.88 -10.90 7.05
CA TYR A 137 13.00 -11.77 7.85
C TYR A 137 12.14 -11.05 8.90
N ILE A 138 12.32 -9.74 9.09
CA ILE A 138 11.66 -8.96 10.15
C ILE A 138 10.27 -8.46 9.69
N ALA A 139 10.03 -8.40 8.39
CA ALA A 139 8.72 -8.09 7.80
C ALA A 139 8.16 -9.30 7.04
N PRO A 140 7.72 -10.36 7.75
CA PRO A 140 7.33 -11.63 7.14
C PRO A 140 5.96 -11.56 6.43
N GLN A 141 5.17 -10.53 6.68
CA GLN A 141 3.82 -10.44 6.12
C GLN A 141 3.88 -10.31 4.59
N ALA A 142 3.49 -11.40 3.94
CA ALA A 142 3.32 -11.53 2.49
C ALA A 142 1.84 -11.76 2.11
N LYS A 143 1.02 -12.19 3.07
CA LYS A 143 -0.41 -12.46 2.90
C LYS A 143 -1.24 -11.36 3.54
N PHE A 144 -2.15 -10.77 2.78
CA PHE A 144 -3.03 -9.68 3.21
C PHE A 144 -4.50 -10.07 2.99
N PRO A 145 -5.17 -10.59 4.04
CA PRO A 145 -6.59 -10.93 3.98
C PRO A 145 -7.46 -9.70 3.76
N VAL A 146 -8.46 -9.83 2.90
CA VAL A 146 -9.44 -8.79 2.61
C VAL A 146 -10.83 -9.43 2.65
N HIS A 147 -11.67 -8.93 3.57
CA HIS A 147 -12.99 -9.48 3.82
C HIS A 147 -14.01 -9.05 2.77
N GLU A 148 -15.07 -9.84 2.65
CA GLU A 148 -16.29 -9.45 1.93
C GLU A 148 -16.83 -8.12 2.49
N GLY A 149 -17.26 -7.22 1.60
CA GLY A 149 -17.72 -5.87 1.94
C GLY A 149 -16.72 -4.81 1.50
N ILE A 150 -15.43 -5.02 1.79
CA ILE A 150 -14.37 -4.27 1.09
C ILE A 150 -14.24 -4.79 -0.32
N LEU A 151 -14.13 -6.12 -0.47
CA LEU A 151 -14.29 -6.78 -1.77
C LEU A 151 -15.77 -6.91 -2.11
N ASN A 152 -16.10 -6.57 -3.35
CA ASN A 152 -17.38 -6.90 -3.96
C ASN A 152 -17.30 -8.28 -4.59
N TYR A 153 -17.86 -9.29 -3.91
CA TYR A 153 -17.85 -10.69 -4.35
C TYR A 153 -18.70 -10.97 -5.59
N GLN A 154 -19.61 -10.05 -5.96
CA GLN A 154 -20.51 -10.17 -7.10
C GLN A 154 -20.43 -8.92 -7.99
N GLY A 155 -19.21 -8.47 -8.28
CA GLY A 155 -19.01 -7.32 -9.13
C GLY A 155 -17.55 -6.96 -9.34
N GLU A 156 -17.35 -5.74 -9.83
CA GLU A 156 -16.03 -5.19 -10.12
C GLU A 156 -15.34 -4.70 -8.84
N ASN A 157 -14.04 -4.95 -8.78
CA ASN A 157 -13.13 -4.51 -7.74
C ASN A 157 -11.97 -3.77 -8.40
N THR A 158 -11.55 -2.68 -7.78
CA THR A 158 -10.35 -1.93 -8.15
C THR A 158 -9.26 -2.17 -7.12
N VAL A 159 -8.08 -2.54 -7.58
CA VAL A 159 -6.90 -2.69 -6.74
C VAL A 159 -5.82 -1.74 -7.20
N ALA A 160 -5.25 -1.00 -6.26
CA ALA A 160 -4.12 -0.13 -6.50
C ALA A 160 -2.94 -0.55 -5.63
N VAL A 161 -1.74 -0.54 -6.21
CA VAL A 161 -0.48 -0.80 -5.51
C VAL A 161 0.43 0.41 -5.67
N ALA A 162 0.81 1.03 -4.56
CA ALA A 162 1.83 2.08 -4.55
C ALA A 162 3.19 1.45 -4.29
N LEU A 163 4.01 1.32 -5.32
CA LEU A 163 5.34 0.70 -5.25
C LEU A 163 6.42 1.75 -5.01
N TRP A 164 7.15 1.62 -3.91
CA TRP A 164 8.34 2.43 -3.62
C TRP A 164 9.61 1.60 -3.81
N SER A 165 10.33 1.87 -4.90
CA SER A 165 11.70 1.38 -5.12
C SER A 165 12.70 2.27 -4.39
N MET A 166 13.51 1.67 -3.51
CA MET A 166 14.39 2.43 -2.61
C MET A 166 15.80 2.65 -3.17
N THR A 167 16.22 1.84 -4.14
CA THR A 167 17.59 1.83 -4.66
C THR A 167 17.57 2.08 -6.16
N PRO A 168 18.37 3.02 -6.69
CA PRO A 168 18.46 3.25 -8.13
C PRO A 168 19.25 2.11 -8.80
N ASN A 169 19.02 1.88 -10.09
CA ASN A 169 19.68 0.88 -10.91
C ASN A 169 19.45 -0.57 -10.44
N VAL A 170 18.38 -0.80 -9.69
CA VAL A 170 17.94 -2.14 -9.27
C VAL A 170 16.47 -2.29 -9.62
N THR A 171 16.15 -3.21 -10.54
CA THR A 171 14.76 -3.54 -10.84
C THR A 171 14.18 -4.34 -9.68
N VAL A 172 13.10 -3.82 -9.12
CA VAL A 172 12.25 -4.58 -8.19
C VAL A 172 11.11 -5.18 -9.00
N SER A 173 10.83 -6.45 -8.77
CA SER A 173 9.82 -7.26 -9.43
C SER A 173 8.87 -7.84 -8.39
N PRO A 174 8.01 -7.01 -7.76
CA PRO A 174 6.95 -7.48 -6.87
C PRO A 174 5.92 -8.28 -7.66
N THR A 175 5.44 -9.37 -7.07
CA THR A 175 4.32 -10.14 -7.59
C THR A 175 3.15 -10.01 -6.63
N SER A 176 1.93 -9.99 -7.15
CA SER A 176 0.72 -10.04 -6.33
C SER A 176 -0.28 -11.00 -6.97
N SER A 177 -0.71 -12.00 -6.21
CA SER A 177 -1.76 -12.93 -6.63
C SER A 177 -2.97 -12.82 -5.69
N LEU A 178 -4.16 -13.10 -6.22
CA LEU A 178 -5.38 -13.22 -5.43
C LEU A 178 -5.62 -14.70 -5.15
N ALA A 179 -5.75 -15.06 -3.88
CA ALA A 179 -5.97 -16.44 -3.45
C ALA A 179 -7.26 -16.56 -2.63
N VAL A 180 -8.01 -17.62 -2.88
CA VAL A 180 -9.05 -18.11 -1.96
C VAL A 180 -8.34 -18.90 -0.87
N ASP A 181 -8.56 -18.51 0.37
CA ASP A 181 -7.92 -19.15 1.51
C ASP A 181 -8.67 -20.43 1.90
N GLU A 182 -9.98 -20.30 2.12
CA GLU A 182 -10.89 -21.38 2.49
C GLU A 182 -12.32 -21.08 1.97
N VAL A 183 -13.21 -22.08 2.02
CA VAL A 183 -14.62 -21.94 1.65
C VAL A 183 -15.47 -22.56 2.74
N PHE A 184 -16.32 -21.75 3.37
CA PHE A 184 -17.23 -22.17 4.42
C PHE A 184 -18.67 -22.13 3.92
N ASN A 185 -19.44 -23.16 4.28
CA ASN A 185 -20.81 -23.37 3.79
C ASN A 185 -21.89 -22.84 4.77
N GLU A 186 -21.54 -21.91 5.65
CA GLU A 186 -22.40 -21.38 6.73
C GLU A 186 -22.37 -19.84 6.82
N GLY A 187 -22.36 -19.15 5.66
CA GLY A 187 -22.35 -17.68 5.65
C GLY A 187 -23.65 -17.10 6.22
N VAL A 188 -23.54 -16.13 7.14
CA VAL A 188 -24.68 -15.34 7.65
C VAL A 188 -25.40 -14.73 6.44
N GLY A 189 -26.60 -15.22 6.13
CA GLY A 189 -27.32 -14.84 4.93
C GLY A 189 -27.40 -13.33 4.76
N LYS A 190 -27.08 -12.84 3.55
CA LYS A 190 -27.36 -11.45 3.15
C LYS A 190 -28.87 -11.23 3.28
N LYS A 191 -29.29 -10.51 4.32
CA LYS A 191 -30.67 -10.03 4.46
C LYS A 191 -30.96 -8.93 3.46
#